data_AF-A0A942DEY8-F1
#
_entry.id   AF-A0A942DEY8-F1
#
_cell.length_a   1.000
_cell.length_b   1.000
_cell.length_c   1.000
_cell.angle_alpha   90.00
_cell.angle_beta   90.00
_cell.angle_gamma   90.00
#
_symmetry.space_group_name_H-M   'P 1'
#
loop_
_entity.id
_entity.type
_entity.pdbx_description
1 polymer ?
#
loop_
_entity_poly.entity_id
_entity_poly.type
_entity_poly.pdbx_seq_one_letter_code
_entity_poly.pdbx_strand_id
1 'polypeptide(L)'
;MNKDHEINMRVAEMCEEYFPSGRPPYKFDKTHSHILLHTVWAAYIKQNLAVLRGWAWWNFLQYMQRCNPNVPAISAKLFPPPERMSLESQSKFWNVVLAAKEFRCIYSGGIITSDDFALDHFVPGLLLFTINLGI
;
A
#
# COMPACT_ATOMS: atom_id res chain seq x y z
N MET A 1 1.46 8.15 -39.71
CA MET A 1 1.48 7.31 -38.49
C MET A 1 2.44 7.97 -37.50
N ASN A 2 2.22 7.91 -36.19
CA ASN A 2 3.12 8.56 -35.21
C ASN A 2 4.47 7.80 -35.19
N LYS A 3 5.60 8.52 -35.17
CA LYS A 3 6.95 7.96 -35.09
C LYS A 3 7.12 6.99 -33.92
N ASP A 4 6.48 7.27 -32.78
CA ASP A 4 6.51 6.39 -31.61
C ASP A 4 5.84 5.04 -31.86
N HIS A 5 4.78 5.02 -32.68
CA HIS A 5 4.09 3.80 -33.03
C HIS A 5 4.96 2.90 -33.91
N GLU A 6 5.67 3.48 -34.89
CA GLU A 6 6.62 2.76 -35.74
C GLU A 6 7.78 2.16 -34.93
N ILE A 7 8.31 2.91 -33.96
CA ILE A 7 9.34 2.42 -33.03
C ILE A 7 8.81 1.24 -32.22
N ASN A 8 7.61 1.35 -31.64
CA ASN A 8 7.02 0.30 -30.82
C ASN A 8 6.77 -1.00 -31.62
N MET A 9 6.29 -0.90 -32.86
CA MET A 9 6.15 -2.06 -33.72
C MET A 9 7.50 -2.71 -34.00
N ARG A 10 8.52 -1.91 -34.31
CA ARG A 10 9.86 -2.44 -34.60
C ARG A 10 10.48 -3.13 -33.39
N VAL A 11 10.28 -2.58 -32.19
CA VAL A 11 10.72 -3.20 -30.93
C VAL A 11 10.02 -4.54 -30.71
N ALA A 12 8.71 -4.63 -30.99
CA ALA A 12 7.98 -5.89 -30.85
C ALA A 12 8.51 -6.97 -31.80
N GLU A 13 8.74 -6.63 -33.07
CA GLU A 13 9.34 -7.54 -34.06
C GLU A 13 10.73 -8.02 -33.64
N MET A 14 11.59 -7.10 -33.20
CA MET A 14 12.92 -7.44 -32.70
C MET A 14 12.85 -8.33 -31.46
N CYS A 15 11.95 -8.06 -30.53
CA CYS A 15 11.77 -8.90 -29.35
C CYS A 15 11.30 -10.32 -29.71
N GLU A 16 10.54 -10.50 -30.80
CA GLU A 16 10.15 -11.83 -31.29
C GLU A 16 11.36 -12.56 -31.91
N GLU A 17 12.09 -11.89 -32.81
CA GLU A 17 13.25 -12.44 -33.53
C GLU A 17 14.40 -12.81 -32.57
N TYR A 18 14.74 -11.89 -31.67
CA TYR A 18 15.88 -12.03 -30.75
C TYR A 18 15.51 -12.66 -29.40
N PHE A 19 14.25 -13.12 -29.21
CA PHE A 19 13.86 -13.73 -27.94
C PHE A 19 14.80 -14.86 -27.50
N PRO A 20 15.18 -15.82 -28.36
CA PRO A 20 16.03 -16.94 -27.95
C PRO A 20 17.50 -16.56 -27.72
N SER A 21 18.03 -15.60 -28.48
CA SER A 21 19.47 -15.30 -28.58
C SER A 21 19.86 -14.00 -27.88
N GLY A 22 19.12 -12.91 -28.13
CA GLY A 22 19.33 -11.59 -27.52
C GLY A 22 18.80 -11.48 -26.10
N ARG A 23 17.96 -12.44 -25.67
CA ARG A 23 17.42 -12.55 -24.29
C ARG A 23 16.82 -11.22 -23.79
N PRO A 24 15.87 -10.59 -24.52
CA PRO A 24 15.13 -9.46 -23.97
C PRO A 24 14.39 -9.89 -22.69
N PRO A 25 14.15 -8.99 -21.72
CA PRO A 25 13.49 -9.35 -20.46
C PRO A 25 12.10 -9.97 -20.65
N TYR A 26 11.34 -9.45 -21.61
CA TYR A 26 10.02 -9.92 -21.96
C TYR A 26 9.68 -9.62 -23.41
N LYS A 27 8.64 -10.29 -23.91
CA LYS A 27 7.93 -9.92 -25.14
C LYS A 27 6.42 -9.97 -24.92
N PHE A 28 5.65 -9.39 -25.82
CA PHE A 28 4.21 -9.61 -25.84
C PHE A 28 3.87 -10.93 -26.54
N ASP A 29 2.78 -11.56 -26.13
CA ASP A 29 2.21 -12.65 -26.93
C ASP A 29 1.63 -12.11 -28.24
N LYS A 30 1.28 -13.00 -29.19
CA LYS A 30 0.77 -12.59 -30.51
C LYS A 30 -0.50 -11.74 -30.44
N THR A 31 -1.28 -11.87 -29.37
CA THR A 31 -2.52 -11.14 -29.12
C THR A 31 -2.31 -9.83 -28.35
N HIS A 32 -1.09 -9.54 -27.89
CA HIS A 32 -0.73 -8.41 -27.05
C HIS A 32 -1.54 -8.33 -25.74
N SER A 33 -2.07 -9.46 -25.27
CA SER A 33 -2.88 -9.57 -24.05
C SER A 33 -2.06 -10.06 -22.86
N HIS A 34 -0.93 -10.71 -23.13
CA HIS A 34 -0.02 -11.20 -22.10
C HIS A 34 1.42 -10.80 -22.39
N ILE A 35 2.22 -10.76 -21.33
CA ILE A 35 3.68 -10.68 -21.43
C ILE A 35 4.29 -12.06 -21.19
N LEU A 36 5.28 -12.42 -22.00
CA LEU A 36 6.08 -13.61 -21.87
C LEU A 36 7.46 -13.21 -21.36
N LEU A 37 7.78 -13.59 -20.13
CA LEU A 37 9.10 -13.37 -19.54
C LEU A 37 10.11 -14.36 -20.12
N HIS A 38 11.28 -13.87 -20.49
CA HIS A 38 12.38 -14.73 -20.89
C HIS A 38 12.88 -15.52 -19.68
N THR A 39 13.15 -16.82 -19.86
CA THR A 39 13.44 -17.75 -18.75
C THR A 39 14.65 -17.32 -17.91
N VAL A 40 15.71 -16.82 -18.55
CA VAL A 40 16.90 -16.28 -17.87
C VAL A 40 16.55 -15.09 -16.96
N TRP A 41 15.69 -14.18 -17.43
CA TRP A 41 15.26 -13.03 -16.64
C TRP A 41 14.27 -13.43 -15.55
N ALA A 42 13.35 -14.36 -15.84
CA ALA A 42 12.47 -14.92 -14.82
C ALA A 42 13.27 -15.58 -13.69
N ALA A 43 14.32 -16.34 -14.02
CA ALA A 43 15.22 -16.94 -13.03
C ALA A 43 15.97 -15.87 -12.23
N TYR A 44 16.55 -14.87 -12.92
CA TYR A 44 17.26 -13.76 -12.27
C TYR A 44 16.35 -12.99 -11.31
N ILE A 45 15.14 -12.62 -11.74
CA ILE A 45 14.17 -11.89 -10.91
C ILE A 45 13.77 -12.73 -9.71
N LYS A 46 13.48 -14.03 -9.89
CA LYS A 46 13.16 -14.92 -8.77
C LYS A 46 14.30 -15.02 -7.76
N GLN A 47 15.53 -15.19 -8.23
CA GLN A 47 16.72 -15.28 -7.37
C GLN A 47 17.00 -13.97 -6.61
N ASN A 48 16.73 -12.83 -7.24
CA ASN A 48 17.04 -11.50 -6.70
C ASN A 48 15.81 -10.74 -6.18
N LEU A 49 14.69 -11.43 -5.98
CA LEU A 49 13.39 -10.79 -5.71
C LEU A 49 13.44 -9.91 -4.45
N ALA A 50 14.15 -10.34 -3.41
CA ALA A 50 14.29 -9.58 -2.17
C ALA A 50 14.98 -8.22 -2.41
N VAL A 51 16.08 -8.21 -3.18
CA VAL A 51 16.84 -7.01 -3.52
C VAL A 51 16.01 -6.08 -4.42
N LEU A 52 15.41 -6.63 -5.48
CA LEU A 52 14.57 -5.86 -6.40
C LEU A 52 13.37 -5.23 -5.68
N ARG A 53 12.71 -6.00 -4.81
CA ARG A 53 11.61 -5.50 -3.97
C ARG A 53 12.07 -4.42 -3.01
N GLY A 54 13.22 -4.59 -2.36
CA GLY A 54 13.82 -3.58 -1.49
C GLY A 54 14.12 -2.27 -2.24
N TRP A 55 14.71 -2.36 -3.43
CA TRP A 55 14.97 -1.21 -4.29
C TRP A 55 13.68 -0.50 -4.73
N ALA A 56 12.65 -1.26 -5.13
CA ALA A 56 11.36 -0.69 -5.52
C ALA A 56 10.70 0.05 -4.34
N TRP A 57 10.68 -0.56 -3.15
CA TRP A 57 10.13 0.07 -1.96
C TRP A 57 10.90 1.30 -1.51
N TRP A 58 12.23 1.28 -1.64
CA TRP A 58 13.05 2.45 -1.34
C TRP A 58 12.68 3.64 -2.23
N ASN A 59 12.64 3.43 -3.55
CA ASN A 59 12.26 4.50 -4.48
C ASN A 59 10.83 4.98 -4.25
N PHE A 60 9.91 4.07 -3.94
CA PHE A 60 8.54 4.43 -3.60
C PHE A 60 8.47 5.28 -2.32
N LEU A 61 9.21 4.91 -1.27
CA LEU A 61 9.33 5.71 -0.04
C LEU A 61 9.87 7.12 -0.33
N GLN A 62 10.94 7.23 -1.13
CA GLN A 62 11.51 8.52 -1.51
C GLN A 62 10.50 9.38 -2.30
N TYR A 63 9.75 8.77 -3.22
CA TYR A 63 8.67 9.44 -3.94
C TYR A 63 7.60 9.95 -2.97
N MET A 64 7.10 9.08 -2.08
CA MET A 64 6.06 9.44 -1.13
C MET A 64 6.49 10.53 -0.16
N GLN A 65 7.74 10.52 0.31
CA GLN A 65 8.29 11.58 1.16
C GLN A 65 8.33 12.93 0.45
N ARG A 66 8.77 12.97 -0.82
CA ARG A 66 8.78 14.21 -1.61
C ARG A 66 7.39 14.78 -1.84
N CYS A 67 6.40 13.93 -2.06
CA CYS A 67 5.02 14.36 -2.26
C CYS A 67 4.31 14.79 -0.95
N ASN A 68 4.80 14.36 0.21
CA ASN A 68 4.14 14.56 1.50
C ASN A 68 5.12 15.06 2.59
N PRO A 69 5.80 16.20 2.41
CA PRO A 69 6.89 16.63 3.29
C PRO A 69 6.47 16.86 4.75
N ASN A 70 5.19 17.16 4.98
CA ASN A 70 4.62 17.43 6.31
C ASN A 70 4.17 16.16 7.05
N VAL A 71 4.27 14.98 6.43
CA VAL A 71 3.88 13.72 7.09
C VAL A 71 5.13 13.11 7.73
N PRO A 72 5.27 13.19 9.06
CA PRO A 72 6.39 12.54 9.74
C PRO A 72 6.25 11.02 9.63
N ALA A 73 7.39 10.33 9.60
CA ALA A 73 7.49 8.88 9.59
C ALA A 73 6.62 8.19 8.52
N ILE A 74 6.58 8.72 7.29
CA ILE A 74 5.89 8.09 6.15
C ILE A 74 6.23 6.61 6.01
N SER A 75 7.48 6.22 6.25
CA SER A 75 7.90 4.81 6.23
C SER A 75 7.03 3.91 7.11
N ALA A 76 6.62 4.38 8.29
CA ALA A 76 5.74 3.67 9.21
C ALA A 76 4.25 3.70 8.80
N LYS A 77 3.88 4.54 7.82
CA LYS A 77 2.52 4.68 7.31
C LYS A 77 2.31 3.99 5.95
N LEU A 78 3.38 3.66 5.24
CA LEU A 78 3.30 3.01 3.92
C LEU A 78 2.84 1.56 4.00
N PHE A 79 3.14 0.90 5.12
CA PHE A 79 2.80 -0.50 5.32
C PHE A 79 1.97 -0.62 6.59
N PRO A 80 0.85 -1.38 6.55
CA PRO A 80 0.15 -1.70 7.76
C PRO A 80 1.10 -2.46 8.70
N PRO A 81 1.05 -2.19 10.01
CA PRO A 81 1.82 -2.98 10.97
C PRO A 81 1.38 -4.45 10.88
N PRO A 82 2.31 -5.40 11.12
CA PRO A 82 2.00 -6.83 11.04
C PRO A 82 0.92 -7.26 12.04
N GLU A 83 0.83 -6.55 13.16
CA GLU A 83 -0.21 -6.73 14.17
C GLU A 83 -0.84 -5.38 14.50
N ARG A 84 -2.14 -5.40 14.80
CA ARG A 84 -2.83 -4.21 15.33
C ARG A 84 -2.36 -3.97 16.75
N MET A 85 -1.99 -2.74 17.07
CA MET A 85 -1.67 -2.37 18.45
C MET A 85 -2.93 -2.50 19.32
N SER A 86 -2.75 -2.98 20.55
CA SER A 86 -3.82 -3.02 21.54
C SER A 86 -4.24 -1.60 21.92
N LEU A 87 -5.56 -1.39 22.04
CA LEU A 87 -6.15 -0.14 22.51
C LEU A 87 -6.31 -0.09 24.03
N GLU A 88 -5.81 -1.06 24.78
CA GLU A 88 -6.10 -1.22 26.20
C GLU A 88 -5.76 0.05 27.02
N SER A 89 -4.63 0.69 26.73
CA SER A 89 -4.23 1.92 27.43
C SER A 89 -5.16 3.11 27.10
N GLN A 90 -5.58 3.21 25.84
CA GLN A 90 -6.49 4.24 25.37
C GLN A 90 -7.89 4.01 25.94
N SER A 91 -8.39 2.76 25.95
CA SER A 91 -9.67 2.40 26.54
C SER A 91 -9.70 2.70 28.03
N LYS A 92 -8.62 2.39 28.77
CA LYS A 92 -8.48 2.74 30.19
C LYS A 92 -8.56 4.25 30.43
N PHE A 93 -7.86 5.03 29.61
CA PHE A 93 -7.94 6.50 29.68
C PHE A 93 -9.35 7.01 29.43
N TRP A 94 -10.02 6.50 28.39
CA TRP A 94 -11.38 6.95 28.03
C TRP A 94 -12.43 6.57 29.06
N ASN A 95 -12.28 5.44 29.75
CA ASN A 95 -13.13 5.10 30.90
C ASN A 95 -13.08 6.17 31.99
N VAL A 96 -11.88 6.70 32.31
CA VAL A 96 -11.73 7.77 33.30
C VAL A 96 -12.38 9.06 32.82
N VAL A 97 -12.21 9.40 31.54
CA VAL A 97 -12.80 10.62 30.95
C VAL A 97 -14.33 10.56 30.92
N LEU A 98 -14.91 9.43 30.51
CA LEU A 98 -16.36 9.22 30.46
C LEU A 98 -16.99 9.20 31.86
N ALA A 99 -16.27 8.76 32.89
CA ALA A 99 -16.72 8.86 34.28
C ALA A 99 -16.77 10.31 34.79
N ALA A 100 -15.95 11.21 34.23
CA ALA A 100 -15.87 12.59 34.66
C ALA A 100 -16.84 13.54 33.92
N LYS A 101 -17.27 13.19 32.70
CA LYS A 101 -18.08 14.07 31.85
C LYS A 101 -18.91 13.28 30.83
N GLU A 102 -20.14 13.75 30.58
CA GLU A 102 -20.99 13.23 29.50
C GLU A 102 -20.42 13.62 28.12
N PHE A 103 -20.31 12.63 27.23
CA PHE A 103 -19.98 12.83 25.83
C PHE A 103 -21.11 12.30 24.94
N ARG A 104 -21.29 12.95 23.79
CA ARG A 104 -22.21 12.52 22.75
C ARG A 104 -21.43 12.02 21.54
N CYS A 105 -21.92 10.94 20.95
CA CYS A 105 -21.36 10.39 19.74
C CYS A 105 -21.55 11.36 18.58
N ILE A 106 -20.47 11.60 17.84
CA ILE A 106 -20.46 12.50 16.68
C ILE A 106 -21.24 11.94 15.49
N TYR A 107 -21.53 10.64 15.47
CA TYR A 107 -22.29 9.97 14.40
C TYR A 107 -23.76 9.81 14.73
N SER A 108 -24.09 9.33 15.94
CA SER A 108 -25.49 9.05 16.32
C SER A 108 -26.14 10.16 17.16
N GLY A 109 -25.36 11.06 17.76
CA GLY A 109 -25.83 12.03 18.75
C GLY A 109 -26.21 11.44 20.11
N GLY A 110 -26.15 10.10 20.25
CA GLY A 110 -26.43 9.38 21.50
C GLY A 110 -25.36 9.62 22.56
N ILE A 111 -25.72 9.44 23.84
CA ILE A 111 -24.78 9.53 24.96
C ILE A 111 -23.86 8.29 24.92
N ILE A 112 -22.56 8.52 25.09
CA ILE A 112 -21.54 7.47 25.19
C ILE A 112 -21.33 7.13 26.67
N THR A 113 -21.30 5.84 27.00
CA THR A 113 -21.02 5.33 28.35
C THR A 113 -19.76 4.47 28.35
N SER A 114 -19.18 4.20 29.53
CA SER A 114 -18.02 3.31 29.67
C SER A 114 -18.30 1.88 29.19
N ASP A 115 -19.56 1.47 29.23
CA ASP A 115 -19.98 0.11 28.89
C ASP A 115 -20.34 -0.02 27.41
N ASP A 116 -20.51 1.11 26.70
CA ASP A 116 -20.96 1.17 25.32
C ASP A 116 -20.17 2.22 24.50
N PHE A 117 -18.87 1.97 24.35
CA PHE A 117 -18.03 2.72 23.42
C PHE A 117 -16.97 1.82 22.76
N ALA A 118 -16.56 2.20 21.55
CA ALA A 118 -15.43 1.60 20.87
C ALA A 118 -14.42 2.69 20.47
N LEU A 119 -13.14 2.35 20.54
CA LEU A 119 -12.11 3.22 20.00
C LEU A 119 -11.77 2.75 18.60
N ASP A 120 -11.91 3.64 17.62
CA ASP A 120 -11.51 3.35 16.25
C ASP A 120 -10.10 3.92 15.99
N HIS A 121 -9.29 3.12 15.28
CA HIS A 121 -8.01 3.57 14.77
C HIS A 121 -8.24 4.17 13.39
N PHE A 122 -8.69 5.42 13.31
CA PHE A 122 -8.68 6.07 12.01
C PHE A 122 -7.21 6.28 11.57
N VAL A 123 -6.98 6.11 10.26
CA VAL A 123 -5.73 6.27 9.46
C VAL A 123 -4.46 6.65 10.26
N PRO A 124 -3.32 5.94 10.12
CA PRO A 124 -2.13 6.08 10.96
C PRO A 124 -1.83 7.51 11.44
N GLY A 125 -2.25 7.80 12.68
CA GLY A 125 -2.01 9.09 13.35
C GLY A 125 -3.23 9.97 13.65
N LEU A 126 -4.48 9.54 13.41
CA LEU A 126 -5.67 10.26 13.88
C LEU A 126 -6.62 9.31 14.63
N LEU A 127 -6.68 9.37 15.96
CA LEU A 127 -7.74 8.68 16.71
C LEU A 127 -9.08 9.42 16.53
N LEU A 128 -10.14 8.68 16.17
CA LEU A 128 -11.53 9.14 16.18
C LEU A 128 -12.39 8.13 16.96
N PHE A 129 -13.41 8.63 17.67
CA PHE A 129 -14.31 7.84 18.52
C PHE A 129 -15.51 7.33 17.73
N THR A 130 -15.84 6.03 17.84
CA THR A 130 -17.07 5.46 17.30
C THR A 130 -17.88 4.78 18.41
N ILE A 131 -19.20 4.66 18.27
CA ILE A 131 -19.98 3.74 19.11
C ILE A 131 -19.69 2.33 18.59
N ASN A 132 -19.67 1.35 19.48
CA ASN A 132 -19.55 -0.05 19.14
C ASN A 132 -20.76 -0.48 18.30
N LEU A 133 -20.66 -0.41 16.97
CA LEU A 133 -21.76 -0.74 16.06
C LEU A 133 -21.98 -2.25 15.88
N GLY A 134 -21.28 -3.11 16.63
CA GLY A 134 -21.52 -4.55 16.61
C GLY A 134 -21.43 -5.17 15.22
N ILE A 135 -20.36 -4.84 14.48
CA ILE A 135 -20.00 -5.49 13.20
C ILE A 135 -18.69 -6.26 13.39
#